data_AF-A0A5M3XA74-F1
#
_entry.id   AF-A0A5M3XA74-F1
#
_cell.length_a   1.000
_cell.length_b   1.000
_cell.length_c   1.000
_cell.angle_alpha   90.00
_cell.angle_beta   90.00
_cell.angle_gamma   90.00
#
_symmetry.space_group_name_H-M   'P 1'
#
loop_
_entity.id
_entity.type
_entity.pdbx_description
1 polymer ?
#
loop_
_entity_poly.entity_id
_entity_poly.type
_entity_poly.pdbx_seq_one_letter_code
_entity_poly.pdbx_strand_id
1 'polypeptide(L)'
;MVARIETRIRKDGKTKTYRVSWRLGGSRTGAWQSETFERKAPAVTFKLAVEACDHQWPDNWIRGSGWAPANEPTPPAKQDPLLFAEYAQRFVAALSGIEERTRHDYQRDLKNHILPAFGVLDLRDETENFDRAIVSAWVNTLHLGIPNPDHPRQWLRRPLAPKTIQNLHGLLYAILRNAVETVPLIRTSNPAARTRLPRLDDGEGDEEMVFLTEQEFLLLRAGAKPDVRDMLGVAFTQVSGVKLGTRGQYASRASIGSALLGS
;
A
#
# COMPACT_ATOMS: atom_id res chain seq x y z
N MET A 1 -60.12 -19.94 4.90
CA MET A 1 -60.24 -21.24 4.19
C MET A 1 -58.83 -21.68 3.82
N VAL A 2 -58.42 -22.90 4.15
CA VAL A 2 -57.02 -23.35 4.15
C VAL A 2 -56.52 -23.74 2.75
N ALA A 3 -55.23 -23.55 2.45
CA ALA A 3 -54.61 -24.04 1.22
C ALA A 3 -54.57 -25.58 1.18
N ARG A 4 -54.84 -26.20 0.03
CA ARG A 4 -54.90 -27.66 -0.11
C ARG A 4 -53.95 -28.17 -1.20
N ILE A 5 -53.42 -29.38 -1.02
CA ILE A 5 -52.60 -30.07 -2.03
C ILE A 5 -53.43 -31.20 -2.64
N GLU A 6 -53.68 -31.12 -3.94
CA GLU A 6 -54.30 -32.17 -4.75
C GLU A 6 -53.20 -32.97 -5.47
N THR A 7 -53.17 -34.31 -5.30
CA THR A 7 -52.28 -35.16 -6.10
C THR A 7 -53.02 -35.64 -7.34
N ARG A 8 -52.42 -35.45 -8.52
CA ARG A 8 -52.96 -35.91 -9.81
C ARG A 8 -51.97 -36.85 -10.48
N ILE A 9 -52.47 -37.93 -11.05
CA ILE A 9 -51.67 -38.88 -11.82
C ILE A 9 -51.86 -38.52 -13.30
N ARG A 10 -50.77 -38.29 -14.04
CA ARG A 10 -50.84 -38.01 -15.49
C ARG A 10 -51.30 -39.27 -16.25
N LYS A 11 -51.75 -39.09 -17.49
CA LYS A 11 -52.28 -40.15 -18.38
C LYS A 11 -51.32 -41.36 -18.56
N ASP A 12 -50.02 -41.15 -18.34
CA ASP A 12 -48.96 -42.16 -18.37
C ASP A 12 -48.90 -43.06 -17.10
N GLY A 13 -49.76 -42.84 -16.10
CA GLY A 13 -49.90 -43.68 -14.89
C GLY A 13 -48.73 -43.62 -13.91
N LYS A 14 -47.53 -43.19 -14.34
CA LYS A 14 -46.29 -43.19 -13.55
C LYS A 14 -45.95 -41.81 -12.97
N THR A 15 -46.27 -40.73 -13.67
CA THR A 15 -45.90 -39.36 -13.27
C THR A 15 -46.97 -38.74 -12.38
N LYS A 16 -46.60 -38.37 -11.15
CA LYS A 16 -47.45 -37.66 -10.19
C LYS A 16 -47.19 -36.16 -10.28
N THR A 17 -48.25 -35.36 -10.36
CA THR A 17 -48.20 -33.91 -10.19
C THR A 17 -48.96 -33.51 -8.93
N TYR A 18 -48.52 -32.44 -8.28
CA TYR A 18 -49.07 -31.93 -7.04
C TYR A 18 -49.56 -30.51 -7.29
N ARG A 19 -50.86 -30.26 -7.15
CA ARG A 19 -51.46 -28.94 -7.35
C ARG A 19 -51.84 -28.34 -6.01
N VAL A 20 -51.26 -27.20 -5.67
CA VAL A 20 -51.67 -26.39 -4.52
C VAL A 20 -52.82 -25.49 -4.97
N SER A 21 -53.97 -25.54 -4.29
CA SER A 21 -55.15 -24.73 -4.61
C SER A 21 -55.60 -23.97 -3.37
N TRP A 22 -55.91 -22.67 -3.51
CA TRP A 22 -56.37 -21.82 -2.42
C TRP A 22 -57.29 -20.70 -2.90
N ARG A 23 -57.87 -19.94 -1.96
CA ARG A 23 -58.66 -18.73 -2.21
C ARG A 23 -57.80 -17.52 -1.86
N LEU A 24 -57.69 -16.55 -2.76
CA LEU A 24 -56.91 -15.33 -2.52
C LEU A 24 -57.43 -14.61 -1.27
N GLY A 25 -56.53 -14.24 -0.35
CA GLY A 25 -56.86 -13.59 0.93
C GLY A 25 -57.66 -14.45 1.91
N GLY A 26 -57.75 -15.77 1.68
CA GLY A 26 -58.35 -16.75 2.60
C GLY A 26 -59.88 -16.65 2.75
N SER A 27 -60.51 -15.69 2.05
CA SER A 27 -61.93 -15.37 2.11
C SER A 27 -62.79 -16.34 1.28
N ARG A 28 -64.07 -16.50 1.69
CA ARG A 28 -65.08 -17.27 0.94
C ARG A 28 -65.41 -16.66 -0.43
N THR A 29 -65.27 -15.34 -0.56
CA THR A 29 -65.49 -14.58 -1.80
C THR A 29 -64.22 -14.45 -2.64
N GLY A 30 -63.06 -14.88 -2.14
CA GLY A 30 -61.78 -14.76 -2.83
C GLY A 30 -61.74 -15.58 -4.13
N ALA A 31 -61.00 -15.09 -5.12
CA ALA A 31 -60.78 -15.82 -6.37
C ALA A 31 -60.00 -17.11 -6.11
N TRP A 32 -60.35 -18.20 -6.80
CA TRP A 32 -59.57 -19.43 -6.76
C TRP A 32 -58.22 -19.23 -7.44
N GLN A 33 -57.15 -19.66 -6.77
CA GLN A 33 -55.79 -19.66 -7.25
C GLN A 33 -55.22 -21.08 -7.17
N SER A 34 -54.28 -21.39 -8.06
CA SER A 34 -53.58 -22.66 -7.99
C SER A 34 -52.20 -22.62 -8.64
N GLU A 35 -51.30 -23.45 -8.13
CA GLU A 35 -49.95 -23.66 -8.66
C GLU A 35 -49.66 -25.16 -8.74
N THR A 36 -48.93 -25.60 -9.77
CA THR A 36 -48.67 -27.04 -10.01
C THR A 36 -47.19 -27.37 -9.92
N PHE A 37 -46.88 -28.49 -9.26
CA PHE A 37 -45.55 -28.96 -8.96
C PHE A 37 -45.34 -30.38 -9.45
N GLU A 38 -44.13 -30.72 -9.89
CA GLU A 38 -43.77 -32.09 -10.28
C GLU A 38 -43.34 -32.94 -9.07
N ARG A 39 -42.93 -32.30 -7.97
CA ARG A 39 -42.48 -32.96 -6.74
C ARG A 39 -43.32 -32.53 -5.54
N LYS A 40 -43.53 -33.45 -4.59
CA LYS A 40 -44.34 -33.20 -3.39
C LYS A 40 -43.71 -32.18 -2.45
N ALA A 41 -42.39 -32.26 -2.24
CA ALA A 41 -41.69 -31.41 -1.28
C ALA A 41 -41.82 -29.90 -1.61
N PRO A 42 -41.56 -29.43 -2.84
CA PRO A 42 -41.82 -28.04 -3.23
C PRO A 42 -43.28 -27.59 -3.02
N ALA A 43 -44.26 -28.47 -3.30
CA ALA A 43 -45.68 -28.15 -3.12
C ALA A 43 -46.04 -27.92 -1.64
N VAL A 44 -45.41 -28.67 -0.72
CA VAL A 44 -45.59 -28.49 0.72
C VAL A 44 -44.97 -27.16 1.17
N THR A 45 -43.73 -26.87 0.76
CA THR A 45 -43.06 -25.60 1.09
C THR A 45 -43.86 -24.40 0.58
N PHE A 46 -44.34 -24.45 -0.67
CA PHE A 46 -45.16 -23.38 -1.24
C PHE A 46 -46.50 -23.21 -0.51
N LYS A 47 -47.16 -24.31 -0.15
CA LYS A 47 -48.41 -24.27 0.64
C LYS A 47 -48.19 -23.52 1.97
N LEU A 48 -47.12 -23.85 2.70
CA LEU A 48 -46.80 -23.19 3.96
C LEU A 48 -46.54 -21.69 3.77
N ALA A 49 -45.86 -21.30 2.68
CA ALA A 49 -45.62 -19.90 2.36
C ALA A 49 -46.92 -19.15 2.04
N VAL A 50 -47.83 -19.75 1.27
CA VAL A 50 -49.15 -19.16 1.00
C VAL A 50 -49.94 -18.98 2.29
N GLU A 51 -49.91 -19.95 3.21
CA GLU A 51 -50.59 -19.84 4.51
C GLU A 51 -49.97 -18.76 5.40
N ALA A 52 -48.63 -18.60 5.36
CA ALA A 52 -47.92 -17.55 6.09
C ALA A 52 -48.16 -16.13 5.53
N CYS A 53 -48.39 -16.01 4.22
CA CYS A 53 -48.69 -14.74 3.54
C CYS A 53 -50.20 -14.45 3.48
N ASP A 54 -50.98 -14.83 4.48
CA ASP A 54 -52.43 -14.61 4.55
C ASP A 54 -53.20 -15.07 3.29
N HIS A 55 -52.76 -16.18 2.70
CA HIS A 55 -53.31 -16.75 1.47
C HIS A 55 -53.19 -15.83 0.24
N GLN A 56 -52.18 -14.96 0.23
CA GLN A 56 -51.71 -14.22 -0.94
C GLN A 56 -50.63 -15.01 -1.69
N TRP A 57 -50.28 -14.55 -2.88
CA TRP A 57 -49.08 -15.03 -3.56
C TRP A 57 -47.84 -14.57 -2.79
N PRO A 58 -46.84 -15.43 -2.53
CA PRO A 58 -45.60 -15.00 -1.90
C PRO A 58 -44.85 -14.00 -2.79
N ASP A 59 -44.32 -12.93 -2.20
CA ASP A 59 -43.73 -11.79 -2.94
C ASP A 59 -42.57 -12.18 -3.88
N ASN A 60 -41.81 -13.21 -3.53
CA ASN A 60 -40.68 -13.71 -4.32
C ASN A 60 -41.04 -14.95 -5.17
N TRP A 61 -42.31 -15.20 -5.45
CA TRP A 61 -42.75 -16.35 -6.25
C TRP A 61 -43.03 -15.97 -7.71
N ILE A 62 -42.33 -16.62 -8.64
CA ILE A 62 -42.62 -16.52 -10.07
C ILE A 62 -43.50 -17.71 -10.46
N ARG A 63 -44.74 -17.40 -10.87
CA ARG A 63 -45.73 -18.41 -11.29
C ARG A 63 -45.15 -19.37 -12.34
N GLY A 64 -45.29 -20.67 -12.10
CA GLY A 64 -44.76 -21.72 -12.98
C GLY A 64 -43.23 -21.91 -12.99
N SER A 65 -42.45 -20.97 -12.44
CA SER A 65 -40.98 -21.05 -12.40
C SER A 65 -40.43 -21.39 -11.02
N GLY A 66 -41.13 -21.00 -9.95
CA GLY A 66 -40.73 -21.28 -8.57
C GLY A 66 -40.38 -20.02 -7.79
N TRP A 67 -39.64 -20.19 -6.69
CA TRP A 67 -39.03 -19.05 -6.00
C TRP A 67 -38.10 -18.34 -6.98
N ALA A 68 -38.27 -17.04 -7.14
CA ALA A 68 -37.22 -16.20 -7.71
C ALA A 68 -35.92 -16.57 -6.95
N PRO A 69 -34.78 -16.70 -7.63
CA PRO A 69 -33.52 -16.72 -6.90
C PRO A 69 -33.61 -15.54 -5.95
N ALA A 70 -33.36 -15.77 -4.66
CA ALA A 70 -33.17 -14.66 -3.75
C ALA A 70 -32.23 -13.69 -4.48
N ASN A 71 -32.38 -12.38 -4.28
CA ASN A 71 -31.25 -11.50 -4.51
C ASN A 71 -30.13 -11.99 -3.57
N GLU A 72 -29.46 -13.08 -3.94
CA GLU A 72 -28.07 -13.29 -3.62
C GLU A 72 -27.45 -11.98 -4.09
N PRO A 73 -26.84 -11.21 -3.17
CA PRO A 73 -26.12 -10.03 -3.61
C PRO A 73 -25.21 -10.51 -4.71
N THR A 74 -25.48 -10.07 -5.95
CA THR A 74 -24.58 -10.28 -7.08
C THR A 74 -23.20 -9.99 -6.52
N PRO A 75 -22.26 -10.95 -6.50
CA PRO A 75 -20.92 -10.68 -6.02
C PRO A 75 -20.50 -9.39 -6.72
N PRO A 76 -20.10 -8.34 -5.97
CA PRO A 76 -19.78 -7.06 -6.60
C PRO A 76 -18.85 -7.39 -7.76
N ALA A 77 -19.20 -6.87 -8.96
CA ALA A 77 -18.39 -7.09 -10.15
C ALA A 77 -16.93 -6.90 -9.74
N LYS A 78 -16.08 -7.93 -9.94
CA LYS A 78 -14.68 -7.91 -9.52
C LYS A 78 -14.08 -6.58 -9.97
N GLN A 79 -13.92 -5.65 -9.02
CA GLN A 79 -13.35 -4.36 -9.34
C GLN A 79 -11.91 -4.61 -9.72
N ASP A 80 -11.41 -3.91 -10.74
CA ASP A 80 -9.99 -3.99 -11.07
C ASP A 80 -9.17 -3.67 -9.80
N PRO A 81 -8.10 -4.46 -9.54
CA PRO A 81 -7.32 -4.31 -8.34
C PRO A 81 -6.66 -2.93 -8.30
N LEU A 82 -6.70 -2.26 -7.15
CA LEU A 82 -6.00 -1.00 -6.98
C LEU A 82 -4.55 -1.31 -6.58
N LEU A 83 -3.67 -1.46 -7.57
CA LEU A 83 -2.29 -1.84 -7.32
C LEU A 83 -1.55 -0.79 -6.49
N PHE A 84 -0.81 -1.25 -5.48
CA PHE A 84 0.02 -0.40 -4.65
C PHE A 84 1.01 0.42 -5.48
N ALA A 85 1.58 -0.16 -6.55
CA ALA A 85 2.56 0.55 -7.39
C ALA A 85 2.01 1.85 -7.98
N GLU A 86 0.83 1.78 -8.58
CA GLU A 86 0.19 2.94 -9.24
C GLU A 86 -0.17 4.01 -8.20
N TYR A 87 -0.75 3.56 -7.08
CA TYR A 87 -1.13 4.46 -6.01
C TYR A 87 0.07 5.17 -5.39
N ALA A 88 1.13 4.43 -5.07
CA ALA A 88 2.34 4.96 -4.45
C ALA A 88 3.08 5.96 -5.35
N GLN A 89 3.17 5.68 -6.65
CA GLN A 89 3.77 6.61 -7.61
C GLN A 89 2.98 7.92 -7.70
N ARG A 90 1.64 7.83 -7.77
CA ARG A 90 0.76 9.01 -7.77
C ARG A 90 0.89 9.81 -6.48
N PHE A 91 0.96 9.13 -5.33
CA PHE A 91 1.17 9.78 -4.03
C PHE A 91 2.47 10.60 -4.01
N VAL A 92 3.60 9.99 -4.39
CA VAL A 92 4.90 10.69 -4.41
C VAL A 92 4.90 11.85 -5.42
N ALA A 93 4.24 11.71 -6.57
CA ALA A 93 4.11 12.79 -7.55
C ALA A 93 3.26 13.96 -7.02
N ALA A 94 2.25 13.68 -6.20
CA ALA A 94 1.33 14.67 -5.65
C ALA A 94 1.85 15.42 -4.40
N LEU A 95 2.93 14.94 -3.76
CA LEU A 95 3.51 15.61 -2.59
C LEU A 95 3.86 17.07 -2.91
N SER A 96 3.30 18.01 -2.15
CA SER A 96 3.58 19.44 -2.26
C SER A 96 4.55 19.89 -1.17
N GLY A 97 5.26 21.01 -1.41
CA GLY A 97 6.16 21.61 -0.41
C GLY A 97 7.47 20.85 -0.15
N ILE A 98 7.80 19.84 -0.94
CA ILE A 98 9.08 19.12 -0.88
C ILE A 98 10.05 19.62 -1.96
N GLU A 99 11.35 19.59 -1.66
CA GLU A 99 12.41 19.86 -2.63
C GLU A 99 12.42 18.81 -3.75
N GLU A 100 12.80 19.21 -4.97
CA GLU A 100 12.89 18.29 -6.10
C GLU A 100 13.85 17.12 -5.84
N ARG A 101 14.97 17.38 -5.16
CA ARG A 101 15.89 16.32 -4.71
C ARG A 101 15.18 15.29 -3.84
N THR A 102 14.36 15.73 -2.89
CA THR A 102 13.62 14.84 -1.98
C THR A 102 12.61 13.99 -2.76
N ARG A 103 11.93 14.57 -3.75
CA ARG A 103 11.02 13.82 -4.63
C ARG A 103 11.77 12.74 -5.41
N HIS A 104 12.91 13.08 -5.99
CA HIS A 104 13.76 12.13 -6.70
C HIS A 104 14.25 11.00 -5.78
N ASP A 105 14.67 11.33 -4.55
CA ASP A 105 15.06 10.33 -3.55
C ASP A 105 13.91 9.38 -3.21
N TYR A 106 12.68 9.90 -2.99
CA TYR A 106 11.50 9.06 -2.77
C TYR A 106 11.17 8.17 -3.97
N GLN A 107 11.26 8.68 -5.20
CA GLN A 107 11.02 7.87 -6.40
C GLN A 107 12.05 6.76 -6.55
N ARG A 108 13.34 7.06 -6.31
CA ARG A 108 14.42 6.07 -6.31
C ARG A 108 14.17 4.99 -5.25
N ASP A 109 13.87 5.40 -4.03
CA ASP A 109 13.64 4.50 -2.90
C ASP A 109 12.41 3.61 -3.12
N LEU A 110 11.34 4.19 -3.67
CA LEU A 110 10.15 3.48 -4.09
C LEU A 110 10.51 2.38 -5.11
N LYS A 111 11.18 2.76 -6.21
CA LYS A 111 11.56 1.85 -7.30
C LYS A 111 12.48 0.72 -6.82
N ASN A 112 13.49 1.03 -6.02
CA ASN A 112 14.54 0.09 -5.68
C ASN A 112 14.17 -0.85 -4.53
N HIS A 113 13.35 -0.39 -3.57
CA HIS A 113 13.15 -1.11 -2.31
C HIS A 113 11.70 -1.45 -2.00
N ILE A 114 10.74 -0.59 -2.36
CA ILE A 114 9.33 -0.75 -1.96
C ILE A 114 8.54 -1.50 -3.05
N LEU A 115 8.58 -1.05 -4.32
CA LEU A 115 7.84 -1.67 -5.42
C LEU A 115 8.18 -3.15 -5.65
N PRO A 116 9.44 -3.60 -5.53
CA PRO A 116 9.75 -5.01 -5.69
C PRO A 116 9.05 -5.92 -4.68
N ALA A 117 8.67 -5.40 -3.51
CA ALA A 117 8.00 -6.15 -2.46
C ALA A 117 6.47 -6.02 -2.52
N PHE A 118 5.97 -4.81 -2.78
CA PHE A 118 4.53 -4.51 -2.62
C PHE A 118 3.83 -4.13 -3.92
N GLY A 119 4.56 -3.87 -5.01
CA GLY A 119 4.03 -3.20 -6.20
C GLY A 119 2.86 -3.92 -6.87
N VAL A 120 2.87 -5.25 -6.84
CA VAL A 120 1.82 -6.11 -7.43
C VAL A 120 0.65 -6.38 -6.48
N LEU A 121 0.74 -5.94 -5.23
CA LEU A 121 -0.31 -6.18 -4.24
C LEU A 121 -1.45 -5.19 -4.45
N ASP A 122 -2.67 -5.68 -4.27
CA ASP A 122 -3.83 -4.81 -4.15
C ASP A 122 -3.75 -4.05 -2.82
N LEU A 123 -3.99 -2.75 -2.89
CA LEU A 123 -3.97 -1.86 -1.75
C LEU A 123 -5.22 -2.01 -0.88
N ARG A 124 -6.34 -2.55 -1.39
CA ARG A 124 -7.60 -2.67 -0.64
C ARG A 124 -7.55 -3.79 0.42
N ASP A 125 -8.24 -3.59 1.53
CA ASP A 125 -8.32 -4.56 2.65
C ASP A 125 -8.99 -5.88 2.27
N GLU A 126 -9.76 -5.89 1.19
CA GLU A 126 -10.49 -7.06 0.68
C GLU A 126 -9.57 -8.19 0.21
N THR A 127 -8.27 -7.91 0.06
CA THR A 127 -7.26 -8.89 -0.31
C THR A 127 -6.46 -9.32 0.92
N GLU A 128 -6.43 -10.63 1.18
CA GLU A 128 -5.71 -11.25 2.32
C GLU A 128 -4.18 -11.11 2.26
N ASN A 129 -3.64 -10.34 1.31
CA ASN A 129 -2.23 -10.37 0.93
C ASN A 129 -1.41 -9.13 1.33
N PHE A 130 -2.05 -8.06 1.81
CA PHE A 130 -1.36 -6.84 2.26
C PHE A 130 -1.66 -6.55 3.74
N ASP A 131 -0.91 -7.23 4.61
CA ASP A 131 -1.08 -7.21 6.06
C ASP A 131 0.20 -6.80 6.82
N ARG A 132 0.21 -6.90 8.16
CA ARG A 132 1.41 -6.59 8.95
C ARG A 132 2.53 -7.61 8.76
N ALA A 133 2.18 -8.88 8.53
CA ALA A 133 3.17 -9.94 8.43
C ALA A 133 4.09 -9.70 7.23
N ILE A 134 3.53 -9.32 6.08
CA ILE A 134 4.33 -9.01 4.88
C ILE A 134 5.24 -7.78 5.07
N VAL A 135 4.78 -6.74 5.76
CA VAL A 135 5.62 -5.57 6.09
C VAL A 135 6.76 -5.95 7.03
N SER A 136 6.49 -6.79 8.03
CA SER A 136 7.50 -7.25 8.99
C SER A 136 8.55 -8.14 8.30
N ALA A 137 8.10 -9.04 7.41
CA ALA A 137 8.99 -9.88 6.61
C ALA A 137 9.88 -9.05 5.67
N TRP A 138 9.32 -7.99 5.06
CA TRP A 138 10.08 -7.07 4.23
C TRP A 138 11.15 -6.33 5.04
N VAL A 139 10.82 -5.78 6.22
CA VAL A 139 11.80 -5.13 7.10
C VAL A 139 12.92 -6.09 7.48
N ASN A 140 12.60 -7.33 7.85
CA ASN A 140 13.60 -8.35 8.17
C ASN A 140 14.50 -8.66 6.97
N THR A 141 13.93 -8.70 5.76
CA THR A 141 14.70 -8.91 4.52
C THR A 141 15.67 -7.76 4.24
N LEU A 142 15.25 -6.51 4.49
CA LEU A 142 16.14 -5.36 4.36
C LEU A 142 17.27 -5.38 5.39
N HIS A 143 16.96 -5.81 6.62
CA HIS A 143 17.92 -5.87 7.71
C HIS A 143 18.94 -7.00 7.53
N LEU A 144 18.52 -8.18 7.09
CA LEU A 144 19.40 -9.35 6.92
C LEU A 144 20.10 -9.38 5.56
N GLY A 145 19.58 -8.64 4.57
CA GLY A 145 20.00 -8.78 3.18
C GLY A 145 19.56 -10.11 2.57
N ILE A 146 19.93 -10.29 1.31
CA ILE A 146 19.69 -11.52 0.54
C ILE A 146 21.03 -12.02 0.01
N PRO A 147 21.57 -13.15 0.51
CA PRO A 147 22.77 -13.74 -0.04
C PRO A 147 22.52 -14.25 -1.46
N ASN A 148 23.55 -14.26 -2.30
CA ASN A 148 23.44 -14.82 -3.64
C ASN A 148 23.36 -16.36 -3.54
N PRO A 149 22.30 -17.01 -4.10
CA PRO A 149 22.13 -18.46 -4.00
C PRO A 149 23.25 -19.23 -4.68
N ASP A 150 23.78 -18.72 -5.80
CA ASP A 150 24.85 -19.38 -6.57
C ASP A 150 26.24 -19.07 -6.00
N HIS A 151 26.37 -17.96 -5.27
CA HIS A 151 27.62 -17.48 -4.70
C HIS A 151 27.44 -17.00 -3.25
N PRO A 152 27.45 -17.91 -2.25
CA PRO A 152 27.12 -17.58 -0.86
C PRO A 152 28.03 -16.53 -0.18
N ARG A 153 29.21 -16.23 -0.75
CA ARG A 153 30.10 -15.16 -0.30
C ARG A 153 29.76 -13.79 -0.89
N GLN A 154 28.79 -13.73 -1.80
CA GLN A 154 28.33 -12.52 -2.47
C GLN A 154 26.88 -12.23 -2.06
N TRP A 155 26.51 -10.96 -2.16
CA TRP A 155 25.17 -10.49 -1.83
C TRP A 155 24.38 -10.30 -3.12
N LEU A 156 23.21 -10.91 -3.21
CA LEU A 156 22.20 -10.51 -4.19
C LEU A 156 21.64 -9.13 -3.82
N ARG A 157 21.40 -8.93 -2.51
CA ARG A 157 21.15 -7.63 -1.90
C ARG A 157 21.86 -7.54 -0.57
N ARG A 158 22.63 -6.48 -0.35
CA ARG A 158 23.31 -6.27 0.94
C ARG A 158 22.31 -5.88 2.03
N PRO A 159 22.57 -6.22 3.30
CA PRO A 159 21.91 -5.61 4.45
C PRO A 159 21.92 -4.08 4.34
N LEU A 160 20.81 -3.43 4.72
CA LEU A 160 20.72 -1.98 4.78
C LEU A 160 20.97 -1.47 6.20
N ALA A 161 21.52 -0.26 6.29
CA ALA A 161 21.70 0.42 7.58
C ALA A 161 20.34 0.69 8.25
N PRO A 162 20.27 0.68 9.60
CA PRO A 162 19.04 0.96 10.33
C PRO A 162 18.35 2.26 9.90
N LYS A 163 19.13 3.33 9.70
CA LYS A 163 18.61 4.63 9.25
C LYS A 163 17.93 4.53 7.89
N THR A 164 18.51 3.80 6.94
CA THR A 164 17.90 3.57 5.63
C THR A 164 16.59 2.80 5.75
N ILE A 165 16.55 1.74 6.56
CA ILE A 165 15.34 0.95 6.79
C ILE A 165 14.22 1.82 7.40
N GLN A 166 14.55 2.69 8.36
CA GLN A 166 13.58 3.62 8.95
C GLN A 166 13.03 4.61 7.93
N ASN A 167 13.88 5.17 7.06
CA ASN A 167 13.43 6.09 6.01
C ASN A 167 12.50 5.38 5.00
N LEU A 168 12.88 4.18 4.54
CA LEU A 168 12.07 3.37 3.62
C LEU A 168 10.71 3.00 4.24
N HIS A 169 10.72 2.56 5.50
CA HIS A 169 9.50 2.27 6.23
C HIS A 169 8.64 3.52 6.46
N GLY A 170 9.25 4.67 6.74
CA GLY A 170 8.55 5.94 6.88
C GLY A 170 7.79 6.35 5.61
N LEU A 171 8.42 6.18 4.43
CA LEU A 171 7.76 6.42 3.15
C LEU A 171 6.60 5.45 2.92
N LEU A 172 6.80 4.15 3.16
CA LEU A 172 5.73 3.14 3.08
C LEU A 172 4.57 3.48 4.02
N TYR A 173 4.87 3.84 5.27
CA TYR A 173 3.87 4.22 6.26
C TYR A 173 3.07 5.44 5.80
N ALA A 174 3.71 6.47 5.24
CA ALA A 174 3.04 7.67 4.75
C ALA A 174 2.07 7.36 3.59
N ILE A 175 2.49 6.52 2.63
CA ILE A 175 1.64 6.08 1.52
C ILE A 175 0.40 5.33 2.05
N LEU A 176 0.61 4.35 2.93
CA LEU A 176 -0.48 3.55 3.50
C LEU A 176 -1.37 4.38 4.43
N ARG A 177 -0.82 5.39 5.12
CA ARG A 177 -1.60 6.32 5.92
C ARG A 177 -2.52 7.16 5.04
N ASN A 178 -2.02 7.64 3.90
CA ASN A 178 -2.85 8.36 2.94
C ASN A 178 -4.02 7.50 2.45
N ALA A 179 -3.79 6.21 2.16
CA ALA A 179 -4.86 5.28 1.75
C ALA A 179 -5.94 5.04 2.83
N VAL A 180 -5.59 5.22 4.10
CA VAL A 180 -6.53 5.17 5.24
C VAL A 180 -7.28 6.49 5.43
N GLU A 181 -6.75 7.61 4.94
CA GLU A 181 -7.33 8.93 5.13
C GLU A 181 -8.10 9.44 3.91
N THR A 182 -7.92 8.83 2.73
CA THR A 182 -8.65 9.21 1.51
C THR A 182 -10.14 8.93 1.60
N VAL A 183 -10.91 9.71 0.84
CA VAL A 183 -12.35 9.50 0.63
C VAL A 183 -12.59 9.29 -0.87
N PRO A 184 -13.20 8.16 -1.30
CA PRO A 184 -13.64 7.03 -0.47
C PRO A 184 -12.47 6.28 0.20
N LEU A 185 -12.77 5.64 1.33
CA LEU A 185 -11.79 4.90 2.12
C LEU A 185 -11.24 3.73 1.32
N ILE A 186 -9.92 3.64 1.18
CA ILE A 186 -9.26 2.52 0.49
C ILE A 186 -8.91 1.41 1.49
N ARG A 187 -8.48 1.81 2.70
CA ARG A 187 -8.12 0.89 3.80
C ARG A 187 -8.68 1.35 5.13
N THR A 188 -9.08 0.40 5.96
CA THR A 188 -9.49 0.60 7.36
C THR A 188 -8.29 0.78 8.30
N SER A 189 -7.13 0.24 7.96
CA SER A 189 -5.94 0.31 8.79
C SER A 189 -4.65 0.37 7.99
N ASN A 190 -3.59 0.87 8.63
CA ASN A 190 -2.24 0.92 8.06
C ASN A 190 -1.43 -0.31 8.54
N PRO A 191 -1.08 -1.25 7.65
CA PRO A 191 -0.28 -2.43 7.98
C PRO A 191 1.07 -2.13 8.65
N ALA A 192 1.67 -0.98 8.32
CA ALA A 192 2.99 -0.56 8.81
C ALA A 192 2.96 0.09 10.21
N ALA A 193 1.78 0.36 10.79
CA ALA A 193 1.68 1.18 12.00
C ALA A 193 2.29 0.58 13.28
N ARG A 194 2.47 -0.74 13.33
CA ARG A 194 3.03 -1.44 14.51
C ARG A 194 4.21 -2.34 14.14
N THR A 195 4.95 -1.96 13.10
CA THR A 195 6.17 -2.65 12.70
C THR A 195 7.30 -2.29 13.66
N ARG A 196 8.05 -3.29 14.14
CA ARG A 196 9.26 -3.06 14.93
C ARG A 196 10.43 -2.84 13.98
N LEU A 197 11.13 -1.72 14.13
CA LEU A 197 12.28 -1.34 13.30
C LEU A 197 13.60 -1.61 14.05
N PRO A 198 14.70 -1.88 13.32
CA PRO A 198 16.05 -1.89 13.90
C PRO A 198 16.36 -0.56 14.58
N ARG A 199 17.06 -0.62 15.72
CA ARG A 199 17.45 0.60 16.44
C ARG A 199 18.61 1.27 15.69
N LEU A 200 18.76 2.58 15.84
CA LEU A 200 19.81 3.32 15.13
C LEU A 200 21.21 2.89 15.60
N ASP A 201 21.33 2.54 16.88
CA ASP A 201 22.54 2.03 17.54
C ASP A 201 22.90 0.59 17.15
N ASP A 202 22.05 -0.15 16.43
CA ASP A 202 22.28 -1.57 16.07
C ASP A 202 23.25 -1.75 14.88
N GLY A 203 24.03 -0.72 14.50
CA GLY A 203 24.96 -0.82 13.36
C GLY A 203 25.60 0.49 12.92
N GLU A 204 25.06 1.64 13.34
CA GLU A 204 25.88 2.84 13.49
C GLU A 204 26.56 2.72 14.84
N GLY A 205 27.80 2.19 14.86
CA GLY A 205 28.73 2.79 15.80
C GLY A 205 28.71 4.29 15.49
N ASP A 206 28.71 5.15 16.51
CA ASP A 206 28.96 6.58 16.34
C ASP A 206 30.25 6.74 15.49
N GLU A 207 30.14 6.71 14.17
CA GLU A 207 31.12 7.31 13.29
C GLU A 207 30.92 8.80 13.52
N GLU A 208 31.45 9.25 14.66
CA GLU A 208 31.55 10.65 15.02
C GLU A 208 32.10 11.33 13.78
N MET A 209 31.36 12.30 13.24
CA MET A 209 31.82 13.02 12.06
C MET A 209 33.10 13.76 12.44
N VAL A 210 34.26 13.13 12.19
CA VAL A 210 35.56 13.70 12.45
C VAL A 210 35.88 14.67 11.32
N PHE A 211 35.86 15.97 11.65
CA PHE A 211 36.33 16.99 10.73
C PHE A 211 37.85 16.97 10.66
N LEU A 212 38.39 17.19 9.46
CA LEU A 212 39.83 17.40 9.30
C LEU A 212 40.24 18.65 10.09
N THR A 213 41.27 18.50 10.91
CA THR A 213 41.99 19.64 11.46
C THR A 213 42.70 20.40 10.32
N GLU A 214 43.09 21.65 10.58
CA GLU A 214 43.85 22.45 9.62
C GLU A 214 45.15 21.75 9.20
N GLN A 215 45.83 21.07 10.13
CA GLN A 215 47.06 20.34 9.85
C GLN A 215 46.82 19.11 8.96
N GLU A 216 45.78 18.33 9.24
CA GLU A 216 45.42 17.17 8.41
C GLU A 216 44.99 17.60 7.00
N PHE A 217 44.29 18.74 6.88
CA PHE A 217 43.95 19.31 5.59
C PHE A 217 45.20 19.72 4.80
N LEU A 218 46.20 20.35 5.45
CA LEU A 218 47.45 20.72 4.79
C LEU A 218 48.24 19.50 4.32
N LEU A 219 48.24 18.41 5.10
CA LEU A 219 48.86 17.13 4.70
C LEU A 219 48.15 16.53 3.49
N LEU A 220 46.82 16.48 3.50
CA LEU A 220 46.00 16.02 2.38
C LEU A 220 46.29 16.84 1.11
N ARG A 221 46.34 18.17 1.23
CA ARG A 221 46.60 19.08 0.11
C ARG A 221 48.02 18.94 -0.44
N ALA A 222 49.02 18.74 0.41
CA ALA A 222 50.41 18.54 -0.02
C ALA A 222 50.56 17.25 -0.84
N GLY A 223 49.87 16.17 -0.43
CA GLY A 223 49.85 14.89 -1.14
C GLY A 223 48.98 14.85 -2.40
N ALA A 224 48.04 15.80 -2.55
CA ALA A 224 47.15 15.86 -3.71
C ALA A 224 47.89 16.30 -4.98
N LYS A 225 47.41 15.83 -6.14
CA LYS A 225 47.89 16.26 -7.45
C LYS A 225 47.62 17.75 -7.68
N PRO A 226 48.46 18.48 -8.44
CA PRO A 226 48.36 19.94 -8.58
C PRO A 226 46.98 20.45 -9.01
N ASP A 227 46.31 19.73 -9.90
CA ASP A 227 44.98 20.00 -10.44
C ASP A 227 43.84 19.88 -9.40
N VAL A 228 44.04 19.11 -8.33
CA VAL A 228 43.04 18.89 -7.26
C VAL A 228 43.26 19.81 -6.05
N ARG A 229 44.46 20.39 -5.90
CA ARG A 229 44.84 21.22 -4.74
C ARG A 229 43.98 22.46 -4.56
N ASP A 230 43.55 23.08 -5.66
CA ASP A 230 42.73 24.28 -5.61
C ASP A 230 41.26 23.97 -5.30
N MET A 231 40.73 22.84 -5.80
CA MET A 231 39.40 22.35 -5.41
C MET A 231 39.32 22.06 -3.90
N LEU A 232 40.35 21.42 -3.34
CA LEU A 232 40.42 21.14 -1.91
C LEU A 232 40.41 22.44 -1.07
N GLY A 233 41.10 23.48 -1.55
CA GLY A 233 41.12 24.79 -0.89
C GLY A 233 39.75 25.47 -0.81
N VAL A 234 38.96 25.39 -1.89
CA VAL A 234 37.60 25.94 -1.95
C VAL A 234 36.65 25.12 -1.09
N ALA A 235 36.75 23.79 -1.14
CA ALA A 235 35.91 22.90 -0.33
C ALA A 235 36.15 23.10 1.18
N PHE A 236 37.42 23.24 1.60
CA PHE A 236 37.75 23.42 3.01
C PHE A 236 37.26 24.75 3.58
N THR A 237 37.34 25.85 2.82
CA THR A 237 36.85 27.16 3.28
C THR A 237 35.32 27.23 3.35
N GLN A 238 34.60 26.53 2.46
CA GLN A 238 33.14 26.43 2.54
C GLN A 238 32.64 25.60 3.72
N VAL A 239 33.36 24.53 4.09
CA VAL A 239 32.98 23.63 5.19
C VAL A 239 33.42 24.16 6.56
N SER A 240 34.57 24.84 6.65
CA SER A 240 35.11 25.37 7.91
C SER A 240 34.60 26.77 8.30
N GLY A 241 33.89 27.47 7.41
CA GLY A 241 33.41 28.83 7.65
C GLY A 241 34.51 29.90 7.74
N VAL A 242 35.77 29.56 7.44
CA VAL A 242 36.90 30.50 7.47
C VAL A 242 36.81 31.44 6.26
N LYS A 243 36.49 32.71 6.50
CA LYS A 243 36.46 33.75 5.45
C LYS A 243 37.85 33.92 4.83
N LEU A 244 37.93 33.78 3.51
CA LEU A 244 39.02 34.27 2.66
C LEU A 244 39.07 35.81 2.73
N GLY A 245 39.60 36.34 3.83
CA GLY A 245 39.51 37.77 4.15
C GLY A 245 40.77 38.36 4.77
N THR A 246 41.97 37.85 4.46
CA THR A 246 43.23 38.49 4.90
C THR A 246 44.42 38.14 4.02
N ARG A 247 44.24 38.19 2.69
CA ARG A 247 45.35 38.03 1.73
C ARG A 247 45.54 39.22 0.78
N GLY A 248 45.19 40.43 1.22
CA GLY A 248 45.25 41.62 0.38
C GLY A 248 45.65 42.95 1.05
N GLN A 249 46.30 42.97 2.22
CA GLN A 249 46.61 44.25 2.90
C GLN A 249 48.04 44.43 3.44
N TYR A 250 48.99 43.56 3.12
CA TYR A 250 50.41 43.78 3.44
C TYR A 250 51.31 43.73 2.20
N ALA A 251 50.89 44.39 1.13
CA ALA A 251 51.72 44.60 -0.06
C ALA A 251 51.51 46.01 -0.66
N SER A 252 51.59 47.05 0.17
CA SER A 252 51.76 48.44 -0.32
C SER A 252 52.22 49.42 0.77
N ARG A 253 53.24 49.07 1.55
CA ARG A 253 53.87 50.08 2.43
C ARG A 253 55.35 49.85 2.76
N ALA A 254 56.10 49.35 1.78
CA ALA A 254 57.56 49.30 1.83
C ALA A 254 58.13 49.64 0.44
N SER A 255 58.00 50.89 -0.02
CA SER A 255 58.85 51.41 -1.11
C SER A 255 58.89 52.94 -1.28
N ILE A 256 58.51 53.75 -0.28
CA ILE A 256 58.71 55.21 -0.36
C ILE A 256 59.25 55.68 0.98
N GLY A 257 60.57 55.83 1.08
CA GLY A 257 61.24 56.33 2.28
C GLY A 257 62.68 55.84 2.47
N SER A 258 63.52 55.85 1.43
CA SER A 258 64.98 55.84 1.61
C SER A 258 65.68 56.40 0.37
N ALA A 259 65.45 57.68 0.11
CA ALA A 259 66.33 58.52 -0.70
C ALA A 259 66.45 59.84 0.05
N LEU A 260 67.34 59.86 1.04
CA LEU A 260 68.02 61.03 1.61
C LEU A 260 68.97 60.54 2.73
N LEU A 261 70.22 60.96 2.63
CA LEU A 261 71.34 60.84 3.59
C LEU A 261 72.25 59.62 3.47
N GLY A 262 73.44 59.83 2.91
CA GLY A 262 74.66 59.23 3.45
C GLY A 262 75.74 58.78 2.47
N SER A 263 76.27 59.68 1.63
CA SER A 263 77.72 59.98 1.43
C SER A 263 77.89 60.96 0.28
#